data_AF-A0A7Y3P6U7-F1
#
_entry.id   AF-A0A7Y3P6U7-F1
#
_cell.length_a   1.000
_cell.length_b   1.000
_cell.length_c   1.000
_cell.angle_alpha   90.00
_cell.angle_beta   90.00
_cell.angle_gamma   90.00
#
_symmetry.space_group_name_H-M   'P 1'
#
loop_
_entity.id
_entity.type
_entity.pdbx_description
1 polymer ?
#
loop_
_entity_poly.entity_id
_entity_poly.type
_entity_poly.pdbx_seq_one_letter_code
_entity_poly.pdbx_strand_id
1 'polypeptide(L)'
;MNLFEGAKRTHPSRRHPAAQHFANEVERDFAHLLDLYGLQWRYEPRDFVIARDERGRTTRSFRPDFYLPRLDLYVEITAMRQALVTQKNSKIRGFRALFPEVRLEVLYRRDLEDFFTRHGLALPECRPTQGA
;
A
#
# COMPACT_ATOMS: atom_id res chain seq x y z
N MET A 1 -31.64 25.88 -10.55
CA MET A 1 -30.33 26.40 -10.10
C MET A 1 -29.47 25.19 -9.73
N ASN A 2 -28.77 24.62 -10.72
CA ASN A 2 -28.02 23.38 -10.59
C ASN A 2 -26.60 23.67 -10.10
N LEU A 3 -26.26 23.13 -8.94
CA LEU A 3 -24.96 23.27 -8.28
C LEU A 3 -23.99 22.15 -8.72
N PHE A 4 -23.89 21.88 -10.02
CA PHE A 4 -22.93 20.92 -10.58
C PHE A 4 -22.43 21.37 -11.96
N GLU A 5 -21.76 22.52 -11.98
CA GLU A 5 -20.98 22.95 -13.15
C GLU A 5 -19.51 23.06 -12.70
N GLY A 6 -18.62 22.24 -13.29
CA GLY A 6 -17.18 22.50 -13.25
C GLY A 6 -16.32 21.75 -12.23
N ALA A 7 -16.61 20.48 -11.90
CA ALA A 7 -15.56 19.62 -11.34
C ALA A 7 -14.56 19.26 -12.45
N LYS A 8 -13.51 20.08 -12.59
CA LYS A 8 -12.37 19.83 -13.46
C LYS A 8 -11.90 18.38 -13.28
N ARG A 9 -12.19 17.56 -14.29
CA ARG A 9 -11.66 16.20 -14.47
C ARG A 9 -10.17 16.30 -14.79
N THR A 10 -9.37 16.67 -13.80
CA THR A 10 -7.91 16.63 -13.88
C THR A 10 -7.36 16.62 -12.46
N HIS A 11 -7.48 15.47 -11.77
CA HIS A 11 -6.67 15.23 -10.59
C HIS A 11 -5.26 14.84 -11.08
N PRO A 12 -4.21 15.58 -10.70
CA PRO A 12 -2.85 15.23 -11.05
C PRO A 12 -2.54 13.88 -10.37
N SER A 13 -1.79 13.01 -11.03
CA SER A 13 -1.29 11.72 -10.52
C SER A 13 -2.28 10.55 -10.40
N ARG A 14 -3.07 10.25 -11.44
CA ARG A 14 -3.37 8.83 -11.74
C ARG A 14 -2.20 8.26 -12.55
N ARG A 15 -1.07 7.98 -11.90
CA ARG A 15 -0.05 7.13 -12.53
C ARG A 15 -0.70 5.75 -12.66
N HIS A 16 -1.05 5.37 -13.89
CA HIS A 16 -1.51 4.02 -14.16
C HIS A 16 -0.45 3.02 -13.65
N PRO A 17 -0.85 1.90 -13.01
CA PRO A 17 0.08 0.86 -12.57
C PRO A 17 1.02 0.40 -13.69
N ALA A 18 0.56 0.45 -14.95
CA ALA A 18 1.34 0.12 -16.13
C ALA A 18 2.62 0.96 -16.31
N ALA A 19 2.66 2.19 -15.80
CA ALA A 19 3.87 3.05 -15.83
C ALA A 19 4.74 2.92 -14.57
N GLN A 20 4.27 2.17 -13.55
CA GLN A 20 4.98 1.92 -12.31
C GLN A 20 5.80 0.62 -12.46
N HIS A 21 7.11 0.69 -12.24
CA HIS A 21 7.96 -0.50 -12.18
C HIS A 21 7.85 -1.13 -10.78
N PHE A 22 7.08 -2.20 -10.67
CA PHE A 22 6.98 -3.01 -9.45
C PHE A 22 8.13 -4.01 -9.38
N ALA A 23 8.59 -4.30 -8.16
CA ALA A 23 9.71 -5.22 -7.93
C ALA A 23 9.33 -6.68 -8.23
N ASN A 24 8.04 -7.03 -8.14
CA ASN A 24 7.53 -8.35 -8.49
C ASN A 24 6.06 -8.30 -8.96
N GLU A 25 5.57 -9.43 -9.46
CA GLU A 25 4.18 -9.56 -9.94
C GLU A 25 3.14 -9.40 -8.82
N VAL A 26 3.44 -9.83 -7.59
CA VAL A 26 2.50 -9.75 -6.45
C VAL A 26 2.17 -8.30 -6.10
N GLU A 27 3.18 -7.43 -6.11
CA GLU A 27 3.00 -6.00 -5.89
C GLU A 27 2.15 -5.36 -7.01
N ARG A 28 2.38 -5.76 -8.26
CA ARG A 28 1.59 -5.29 -9.40
C ARG A 28 0.13 -5.72 -9.27
N ASP A 29 -0.12 -6.98 -8.93
CA ASP A 29 -1.46 -7.52 -8.72
C ASP A 29 -2.18 -6.79 -7.59
N PHE A 30 -1.48 -6.53 -6.49
CA PHE A 30 -2.03 -5.76 -5.38
C PHE A 30 -2.38 -4.32 -5.79
N ALA A 31 -1.51 -3.64 -6.55
CA ALA A 31 -1.81 -2.30 -7.08
C ALA A 31 -3.04 -2.30 -8.00
N HIS A 32 -3.20 -3.31 -8.86
CA HIS A 32 -4.39 -3.48 -9.68
C HIS A 32 -5.65 -3.72 -8.85
N LEU A 33 -5.58 -4.53 -7.79
CA LEU A 33 -6.69 -4.74 -6.88
C LEU A 33 -7.07 -3.43 -6.17
N LEU A 34 -6.09 -2.68 -5.66
CA LEU A 34 -6.35 -1.37 -5.04
C LEU A 34 -7.07 -0.42 -6.01
N ASP A 35 -6.64 -0.37 -7.27
CA ASP A 35 -7.29 0.43 -8.31
C ASP A 35 -8.72 -0.04 -8.61
N LEU A 36 -8.94 -1.36 -8.67
CA LEU A 36 -10.25 -1.96 -8.90
C LEU A 36 -11.24 -1.61 -7.77
N TYR A 37 -10.77 -1.62 -6.53
CA TYR A 37 -11.55 -1.19 -5.35
C TYR A 37 -11.58 0.34 -5.17
N GLY A 38 -10.97 1.11 -6.08
CA GLY A 38 -10.99 2.58 -6.06
C GLY A 38 -10.21 3.19 -4.89
N LEU A 39 -9.24 2.47 -4.33
CA LEU A 39 -8.41 2.95 -3.25
C LEU A 39 -7.24 3.80 -3.74
N GLN A 40 -6.99 4.90 -3.04
CA GLN A 40 -5.77 5.67 -3.23
C GLN A 40 -4.59 4.94 -2.58
N TRP A 41 -3.47 4.89 -3.27
CA TRP A 41 -2.25 4.26 -2.79
C TRP A 41 -0.99 5.00 -3.24
N ARG A 42 0.11 4.75 -2.53
CA ARG A 42 1.46 5.22 -2.88
C ARG A 42 2.41 4.03 -2.79
N TYR A 43 3.20 3.81 -3.85
CA TYR A 43 4.25 2.79 -3.85
C TYR A 43 5.54 3.33 -3.24
N GLU A 44 6.20 2.53 -2.42
CA GLU A 44 7.46 2.88 -1.75
C GLU A 44 7.41 4.29 -1.09
N PRO A 45 6.39 4.56 -0.26
CA PRO A 45 6.01 5.93 0.13
C PRO A 45 7.05 6.64 0.98
N ARG A 46 7.82 5.90 1.77
CA ARG A 46 8.73 6.45 2.78
C ARG A 46 9.71 5.42 3.31
N ASP A 47 10.95 5.86 3.53
CA ASP A 47 11.95 5.16 4.34
C ASP A 47 11.80 5.45 5.83
N PHE A 48 11.84 4.39 6.63
CA PHE A 48 11.95 4.44 8.07
C PHE A 48 13.34 3.98 8.51
N VAL A 49 14.08 4.85 9.18
CA VAL A 49 15.38 4.51 9.75
C VAL A 49 15.16 3.70 11.02
N ILE A 50 15.63 2.46 11.04
CA ILE A 50 15.43 1.54 12.18
C ILE A 50 16.73 1.22 12.93
N ALA A 51 17.89 1.61 12.40
CA ALA A 51 19.16 1.53 13.13
C ALA A 51 20.14 2.58 12.62
N ARG A 52 20.95 3.12 13.53
CA ARG A 52 22.07 4.03 13.27
C ARG A 52 23.34 3.52 13.95
N ASP A 53 24.51 3.86 13.42
CA ASP A 53 25.79 3.62 14.08
C ASP A 53 26.11 4.71 15.13
N GLU A 54 27.22 4.55 15.85
CA GLU A 54 27.70 5.51 16.85
C GLU A 54 27.99 6.91 16.28
N ARG A 55 28.16 7.02 14.96
CA ARG A 55 28.37 8.28 14.25
C ARG A 55 27.06 8.86 13.69
N GLY A 56 25.91 8.29 14.04
CA GLY A 56 24.59 8.72 13.60
C GLY A 56 24.23 8.34 12.16
N ARG A 57 25.05 7.54 11.47
CA ARG A 57 24.78 7.13 10.09
C ARG A 57 23.75 6.00 10.06
N THR A 58 22.81 6.06 9.12
CA THR A 58 21.80 5.02 8.93
C THR A 58 22.45 3.69 8.53
N THR A 59 22.30 2.67 9.37
CA THR A 59 22.81 1.32 9.09
C THR A 59 21.72 0.38 8.60
N ARG A 60 20.46 0.63 8.99
CA ARG A 60 19.30 -0.12 8.50
C ARG A 60 18.10 0.80 8.33
N SER A 61 17.41 0.61 7.22
CA SER A 61 16.09 1.18 6.94
C SER A 61 15.08 0.09 6.58
N PHE A 62 13.81 0.44 6.77
CA PHE A 62 12.65 -0.32 6.36
C PHE A 62 11.76 0.59 5.50
N ARG A 63 11.38 0.12 4.32
CA ARG A 63 10.53 0.83 3.38
C ARG A 63 9.34 -0.09 3.05
N PRO A 64 8.13 0.24 3.51
CA PRO A 64 6.95 -0.53 3.13
C PRO A 64 6.70 -0.44 1.62
N ASP A 65 6.13 -1.49 1.04
CA ASP A 65 5.81 -1.52 -0.39
C ASP A 65 4.70 -0.53 -0.76
N PHE A 66 3.68 -0.39 0.10
CA PHE A 66 2.53 0.48 -0.15
C PHE A 66 2.13 1.30 1.09
N TYR A 67 1.48 2.44 0.83
CA TYR A 67 0.69 3.18 1.82
C TYR A 67 -0.69 3.51 1.27
N LEU A 68 -1.70 3.31 2.10
CA LEU A 68 -3.11 3.56 1.82
C LEU A 68 -3.59 4.75 2.67
N PRO A 69 -3.60 5.99 2.15
CA PRO A 69 -3.88 7.19 2.94
C PRO A 69 -5.25 7.17 3.63
N ARG A 70 -6.27 6.62 2.96
CA ARG A 70 -7.63 6.55 3.51
C ARG A 70 -7.73 5.65 4.75
N LEU A 71 -6.89 4.62 4.83
CA LEU A 71 -6.86 3.69 5.95
C LEU A 71 -5.78 4.04 6.97
N ASP A 72 -4.94 5.04 6.67
CA ASP A 72 -3.68 5.31 7.35
C ASP A 72 -2.88 4.03 7.63
N LEU A 73 -2.64 3.26 6.57
CA LEU A 73 -2.09 1.91 6.66
C LEU A 73 -0.93 1.71 5.69
N TYR A 74 0.21 1.28 6.22
CA TYR A 74 1.31 0.76 5.42
C TYR A 74 1.12 -0.74 5.18
N VAL A 75 1.44 -1.19 3.97
CA VAL A 75 1.32 -2.59 3.56
C VAL A 75 2.66 -3.06 3.02
N GLU A 76 3.10 -4.21 3.51
CA GLU A 76 4.28 -4.93 3.03
C GLU A 76 3.83 -6.23 2.36
N ILE A 77 4.15 -6.41 1.09
CA ILE A 77 3.89 -7.61 0.32
C ILE A 77 4.99 -8.63 0.57
N THR A 78 4.59 -9.88 0.78
CA THR A 78 5.51 -11.00 1.02
C THR A 78 5.11 -12.19 0.16
N ALA A 79 5.88 -12.48 -0.89
CA ALA A 79 5.59 -13.57 -1.82
C ALA A 79 5.76 -15.00 -1.25
N MET A 80 6.34 -15.20 -0.06
CA MET A 80 6.65 -16.53 0.51
C MET A 80 6.15 -16.68 1.97
N ARG A 81 5.43 -17.77 2.34
CA ARG A 81 5.15 -18.10 3.77
C ARG A 81 6.13 -19.14 4.33
N GLN A 82 6.88 -18.77 5.38
CA GLN A 82 6.87 -19.41 6.72
C GLN A 82 7.93 -18.86 7.70
N ALA A 83 8.95 -18.14 7.25
CA ALA A 83 9.75 -17.26 8.10
C ALA A 83 10.18 -16.13 7.19
N LEU A 84 9.72 -14.89 7.43
CA LEU A 84 10.36 -13.73 6.82
C LEU A 84 11.86 -13.91 7.11
N VAL A 85 12.64 -14.20 6.06
CA VAL A 85 14.10 -14.40 6.09
C VAL A 85 14.72 -13.46 7.12
N THR A 86 15.62 -13.95 7.98
CA THR A 86 16.06 -13.34 9.27
C THR A 86 16.22 -11.83 9.23
N GLN A 87 16.70 -11.29 8.10
CA GLN A 87 16.84 -9.87 7.85
C GLN A 87 15.50 -9.11 7.72
N LYS A 88 14.53 -9.56 6.90
CA LYS A 88 13.21 -8.91 6.74
C LYS A 88 12.42 -8.97 8.06
N ASN A 89 12.50 -10.09 8.78
CA ASN A 89 11.93 -10.22 10.12
C ASN A 89 12.56 -9.26 11.13
N SER A 90 13.90 -9.16 11.14
CA SER A 90 14.61 -8.22 12.02
C SER A 90 14.24 -6.78 11.71
N LYS A 91 14.04 -6.43 10.43
CA LYS A 91 13.60 -5.09 10.03
C LYS A 91 12.18 -4.79 10.50
N ILE A 92 11.24 -5.71 10.29
CA ILE A 92 9.83 -5.53 10.72
C ILE A 92 9.73 -5.46 12.25
N ARG A 93 10.47 -6.30 12.99
CA ARG A 93 10.52 -6.22 14.45
C ARG A 93 11.11 -4.90 14.94
N GLY A 94 12.23 -4.47 14.35
CA GLY A 94 12.86 -3.19 14.67
C GLY A 94 11.94 -2.00 14.34
N PHE A 95 11.24 -2.07 13.20
CA PHE A 95 10.23 -1.08 12.82
C PHE A 95 9.11 -1.01 13.85
N ARG A 96 8.49 -2.15 14.21
CA ARG A 96 7.39 -2.18 15.19
C ARG A 96 7.82 -1.71 16.58
N ALA A 97 9.09 -1.92 16.95
CA ALA A 97 9.63 -1.44 18.22
C ALA A 97 9.85 0.08 18.21
N LEU A 98 10.28 0.67 17.10
CA LEU A 98 10.59 2.10 16.98
C LEU A 98 9.40 2.96 16.55
N PHE A 99 8.43 2.38 15.86
CA PHE A 99 7.26 3.05 15.31
C PHE A 99 5.97 2.28 15.65
N PRO A 100 5.66 2.05 16.95
CA PRO A 100 4.47 1.30 17.37
C PRO A 100 3.16 1.96 16.95
N GLU A 101 3.15 3.28 16.76
CA GLU A 101 2.01 4.07 16.30
C GLU A 101 1.73 3.92 14.80
N VAL A 102 2.71 3.47 14.02
CA VAL A 102 2.57 3.34 12.57
C VAL A 102 1.94 1.98 12.25
N ARG A 103 0.75 2.03 11.66
CA ARG A 103 0.03 0.82 11.27
C ARG A 103 0.72 0.16 10.08
N LEU A 104 1.18 -1.07 10.28
CA LEU A 104 1.83 -1.90 9.25
C LEU A 104 1.19 -3.29 9.19
N GLU A 105 0.70 -3.63 8.00
CA GLU A 105 0.17 -4.94 7.69
C GLU A 105 1.06 -5.68 6.69
N VAL A 106 1.38 -6.94 7.00
CA VAL A 106 2.23 -7.78 6.14
C VAL A 106 1.32 -8.78 5.44
N LEU A 107 1.20 -8.68 4.13
CA LEU A 107 0.30 -9.50 3.32
C LEU A 107 1.08 -10.54 2.52
N TYR A 108 0.61 -11.77 2.54
CA TYR A 108 1.07 -12.78 1.61
C TYR A 108 0.21 -12.77 0.35
N ARG A 109 0.74 -13.30 -0.76
CA ARG A 109 -0.02 -13.43 -2.03
C ARG A 109 -1.43 -14.02 -1.83
N ARG A 110 -1.58 -14.99 -0.93
CA ARG A 110 -2.87 -15.62 -0.65
C ARG A 110 -3.83 -14.80 0.23
N ASP A 111 -3.30 -13.80 0.95
CA ASP A 111 -4.08 -12.97 1.87
C ASP A 111 -4.53 -11.66 1.22
N LEU A 112 -4.18 -11.44 -0.06
CA LEU A 112 -4.52 -10.22 -0.78
C LEU A 112 -6.03 -10.05 -0.87
N GLU A 113 -6.79 -11.09 -1.15
CA GLU A 113 -8.26 -11.03 -1.22
C GLU A 113 -8.87 -10.83 0.17
N ASP A 114 -8.44 -11.62 1.17
CA ASP A 114 -8.89 -11.52 2.55
C ASP A 114 -8.65 -10.15 3.18
N PHE A 115 -7.60 -9.44 2.74
CA PHE A 115 -7.32 -8.07 3.14
C PHE A 115 -8.50 -7.15 2.82
N PHE A 116 -9.06 -7.21 1.61
CA PHE A 116 -10.18 -6.34 1.23
C PHE A 116 -11.43 -6.63 2.05
N THR A 117 -11.72 -7.91 2.30
CA THR A 117 -12.83 -8.33 3.15
C THR A 117 -12.68 -7.82 4.59
N ARG A 118 -11.48 -7.96 5.19
CA ARG A 118 -11.22 -7.52 6.58
C ARG A 118 -11.32 -6.01 6.77
N HIS A 119 -10.98 -5.23 5.73
CA HIS A 119 -11.09 -3.76 5.76
C HIS A 119 -12.46 -3.26 5.26
N GLY A 120 -13.44 -4.15 5.04
CA GLY A 120 -14.80 -3.80 4.66
C GLY A 120 -14.90 -3.13 3.29
N LEU A 121 -13.98 -3.45 2.39
CA LEU A 121 -13.88 -2.85 1.08
C LEU A 121 -14.75 -3.63 0.11
N ALA A 122 -15.82 -3.00 -0.37
CA ALA A 122 -16.64 -3.52 -1.46
C ALA A 122 -16.12 -2.95 -2.79
N LEU A 123 -16.21 -3.75 -3.86
CA LEU A 123 -16.07 -3.20 -5.20
C LEU A 123 -17.08 -2.05 -5.35
N PRO A 124 -16.70 -0.91 -5.95
CA PRO A 124 -17.69 0.09 -6.30
C PRO A 124 -18.76 -0.62 -7.12
N GLU A 125 -20.01 -0.56 -6.67
CA GLU A 125 -21.12 -1.05 -7.48
C GLU A 125 -20.98 -0.40 -8.85
N CYS A 126 -20.84 -1.24 -9.87
CA CYS A 126 -20.85 -0.80 -11.25
C CYS A 126 -22.25 -0.19 -11.44
N ARG A 127 -22.41 1.11 -11.17
CA ARG A 127 -23.70 1.78 -11.34
C ARG A 127 -24.05 1.51 -12.80
N PRO A 128 -25.15 0.80 -13.11
CA PRO A 128 -25.62 0.79 -14.48
C PRO A 128 -25.80 2.27 -14.83
N THR A 129 -25.14 2.70 -15.90
CA THR A 129 -25.46 3.96 -16.54
C THR A 129 -26.95 3.91 -16.79
N GLN A 130 -27.74 4.66 -16.01
CA GLN A 130 -29.12 4.94 -16.36
C GLN A 130 -29.06 5.71 -17.67
N GLY A 131 -29.17 4.97 -18.77
CA GLY A 131 -29.38 5.48 -20.10
C GLY A 131 -30.85 5.82 -20.24
N ALA A 132 -31.06 7.11 -20.52
CA ALA A 132 -32.18 7.76 -21.22
C ALA A 132 -33.62 7.38 -20.83
#